data_AF-A0A1C7NBG9-F1
#
_entry.id   AF-A0A1C7NBG9-F1
#
_cell.length_a   1.000
_cell.length_b   1.000
_cell.length_c   1.000
_cell.angle_alpha   90.00
_cell.angle_beta   90.00
_cell.angle_gamma   90.00
#
_symmetry.space_group_name_H-M   'P 1'
#
loop_
_entity.id
_entity.type
_entity.pdbx_description
1 polymer ?
#
loop_
_entity_poly.entity_id
_entity_poly.type
_entity_poly.pdbx_seq_one_letter_code
_entity_poly.pdbx_strand_id
1 'polypeptide(L)'
;MVSQGNNENRFRQPLPITPLPATPIHATPSHRQSTALRIAGRRSTFLVAPEDLSKPPIENPNNSSAYNEQLRQEYETLKSLNSTLETVIESTKGTSLKMKDFGDSVKQASHLLDMWISVQKRAQDTYSVMEEMSRESTKKRSAAHDNRNTANKKKRED
;
A
#
# COMPACT_ATOMS: atom_id res chain seq x y z
N MET A 1 -49.10 -7.45 -41.16
CA MET A 1 -48.89 -5.98 -41.20
C MET A 1 -47.65 -5.66 -40.40
N VAL A 2 -46.86 -4.73 -40.94
CA VAL A 2 -45.51 -4.29 -40.54
C VAL A 2 -45.59 -3.19 -39.46
N SER A 3 -44.54 -3.11 -38.62
CA SER A 3 -43.81 -1.91 -38.13
C SER A 3 -43.43 -2.08 -36.65
N GLN A 4 -42.15 -2.29 -36.28
CA GLN A 4 -40.99 -1.37 -36.24
C GLN A 4 -41.12 -0.18 -35.25
N GLY A 5 -40.08 -0.02 -34.42
CA GLY A 5 -39.74 1.21 -33.67
C GLY A 5 -39.33 0.93 -32.22
N ASN A 6 -38.04 0.69 -31.96
CA ASN A 6 -37.08 1.68 -31.40
C ASN A 6 -37.32 2.05 -29.92
N ASN A 7 -36.43 1.60 -29.03
CA ASN A 7 -35.32 2.44 -28.52
C ASN A 7 -34.65 1.81 -27.29
N GLU A 8 -33.38 1.48 -27.50
CA GLU A 8 -32.36 1.27 -26.50
C GLU A 8 -32.11 2.60 -25.74
N ASN A 9 -32.30 2.64 -24.43
CA ASN A 9 -31.61 3.56 -23.52
C ASN A 9 -31.98 3.32 -22.04
N ARG A 10 -31.69 2.12 -21.55
CA ARG A 10 -31.58 1.88 -20.11
C ARG A 10 -30.24 1.23 -19.91
N PHE A 11 -29.23 1.97 -19.44
CA PHE A 11 -28.10 1.51 -18.63
C PHE A 11 -26.99 2.59 -18.65
N ARG A 12 -27.29 3.76 -18.10
CA ARG A 12 -26.27 4.69 -17.58
C ARG A 12 -26.84 5.42 -16.37
N GLN A 13 -26.89 4.74 -15.23
CA GLN A 13 -26.83 5.44 -13.95
C GLN A 13 -25.37 5.43 -13.50
N PRO A 14 -24.72 6.59 -13.28
CA PRO A 14 -23.43 6.63 -12.62
C PRO A 14 -23.62 6.27 -11.14
N LEU A 15 -22.77 5.38 -10.63
CA LEU A 15 -22.73 5.05 -9.20
C LEU A 15 -22.41 6.31 -8.37
N PRO A 16 -23.03 6.51 -7.20
CA PRO A 16 -22.71 7.63 -6.33
C PRO A 16 -21.31 7.44 -5.74
N ILE A 17 -20.43 8.41 -6.04
CA ILE A 17 -19.09 8.52 -5.44
C ILE A 17 -19.31 9.03 -4.01
N THR A 18 -19.17 8.15 -3.02
CA THR A 18 -19.02 8.57 -1.62
C THR A 18 -17.65 9.27 -1.47
N PRO A 19 -17.60 10.52 -1.00
CA PRO A 19 -16.33 11.15 -0.65
C PRO A 19 -15.74 10.43 0.58
N LEU A 20 -14.52 9.92 0.43
CA LEU A 20 -13.69 9.49 1.54
C LEU A 20 -13.54 10.66 2.54
N PRO A 21 -13.59 10.43 3.86
CA PRO A 21 -13.34 11.50 4.82
C PRO A 21 -11.93 12.04 4.61
N ALA A 22 -11.85 13.34 4.28
CA ALA A 22 -10.62 14.08 4.20
C ALA A 22 -9.95 14.09 5.57
N THR A 23 -8.98 13.21 5.79
CA THR A 23 -8.06 13.32 6.91
C THR A 23 -7.12 14.50 6.63
N PRO A 24 -7.09 15.55 7.47
CA PRO A 24 -6.20 16.68 7.26
C PRO A 24 -4.74 16.23 7.42
N ILE A 25 -4.00 16.33 6.32
CA ILE A 25 -2.55 16.07 6.26
C ILE A 25 -1.86 17.32 6.84
N HIS A 26 -1.26 17.13 8.03
CA HIS A 26 -0.16 17.91 8.60
C HIS A 26 -0.41 19.40 8.95
N ALA A 27 -0.85 19.64 10.18
CA ALA A 27 -0.25 20.73 10.95
C ALA A 27 1.18 20.30 11.31
N THR A 28 2.17 21.07 10.88
CA THR A 28 3.54 20.99 11.40
C THR A 28 3.54 21.37 12.88
N PRO A 29 4.15 20.55 13.75
CA PRO A 29 5.00 21.09 14.79
C PRO A 29 6.43 20.83 14.35
N SER A 30 6.98 21.82 13.64
CA SER A 30 8.43 22.04 13.65
C SER A 30 8.82 22.42 15.08
N HIS A 31 8.99 21.41 15.93
CA HIS A 31 9.69 21.56 17.19
C HIS A 31 10.44 20.27 17.46
N ARG A 32 11.58 20.13 16.76
CA ARG A 32 12.68 19.27 17.23
C ARG A 32 13.20 19.85 18.54
N GLN A 33 12.43 19.74 19.61
CA GLN A 33 12.98 19.69 20.95
C GLN A 33 13.41 18.26 21.20
N SER A 34 14.53 17.90 20.57
CA SER A 34 15.47 17.03 21.26
C SER A 34 15.92 17.80 22.49
N THR A 35 15.17 17.69 23.58
CA THR A 35 15.67 17.94 24.93
C THR A 35 16.67 16.83 25.19
N ALA A 36 17.83 16.94 24.54
CA ALA A 36 19.02 16.23 24.95
C ALA A 36 19.12 16.53 26.44
N LEU A 37 19.11 15.46 27.24
CA LEU A 37 19.39 15.49 28.66
C LEU A 37 20.75 16.18 28.84
N ARG A 38 20.74 17.51 28.91
CA ARG A 38 21.86 18.34 29.32
C ARG A 38 21.97 18.15 30.82
N ILE A 39 22.39 16.96 31.22
CA ILE A 39 22.96 16.68 32.53
C ILE A 39 24.40 17.20 32.45
N ALA A 40 24.53 18.52 32.33
CA ALA A 40 25.79 19.20 32.49
C ALA A 40 26.01 19.35 34.01
N GLY A 41 27.01 18.63 34.54
CA GLY A 41 27.58 18.96 35.86
C GLY A 41 27.45 17.91 36.96
N ARG A 42 26.82 16.76 36.74
CA ARG A 42 26.93 15.60 37.66
C ARG A 42 27.32 14.40 36.82
N ARG A 43 28.46 13.79 37.18
CA ARG A 43 29.04 12.60 36.55
C ARG A 43 27.93 11.58 36.23
N SER A 44 27.53 11.50 34.96
CA SER A 44 26.53 10.57 34.49
C SER A 44 27.21 9.21 34.37
N THR A 45 27.14 8.41 35.43
CA THR A 45 27.54 6.99 35.45
C THR A 45 26.49 6.09 34.79
N PHE A 46 25.56 6.66 34.02
CA PHE A 46 24.40 5.95 33.45
C PHE A 46 24.73 4.90 32.37
N LEU A 47 25.98 4.83 31.89
CA LEU A 47 26.35 3.95 30.78
C LEU A 47 27.34 2.85 31.16
N VAL A 48 27.72 2.73 32.45
CA VAL A 48 28.38 1.52 32.91
C VAL A 48 27.29 0.51 33.23
N ALA A 49 26.86 -0.24 32.21
CA ALA A 49 25.99 -1.39 32.43
C ALA A 49 26.75 -2.35 33.37
N PRO A 50 26.29 -2.59 34.61
CA PRO A 50 26.87 -3.66 35.39
C PRO A 50 26.60 -4.96 34.62
N GLU A 51 27.67 -5.74 34.46
CA GLU A 51 27.76 -6.96 33.64
C GLU A 51 26.72 -8.03 34.03
N ASP A 52 26.02 -7.84 35.16
CA ASP A 52 24.96 -8.71 35.65
C ASP A 52 23.90 -7.93 36.48
N LEU A 53 22.81 -7.48 35.83
CA LEU A 53 21.63 -6.89 36.49
C LEU A 53 20.72 -7.95 37.15
N SER A 54 21.08 -9.24 37.09
CA SER A 54 20.23 -10.32 37.62
C SER A 54 20.16 -10.36 39.15
N LYS A 55 21.07 -9.67 39.84
CA LYS A 55 21.16 -9.64 41.29
C LYS A 55 21.12 -8.19 41.82
N PRO A 56 20.38 -7.92 42.91
CA PRO A 56 20.40 -6.61 43.53
C PRO A 56 21.80 -6.27 44.06
N PRO A 57 22.16 -4.97 44.19
CA PRO A 57 23.43 -4.57 44.77
C PRO A 57 23.61 -5.17 46.16
N ILE A 58 24.73 -5.86 46.41
CA ILE A 58 25.07 -6.40 47.73
C ILE A 58 25.33 -5.20 48.65
N GLU A 59 24.60 -5.11 49.77
CA GLU A 59 24.78 -4.03 50.74
C GLU A 59 26.21 -4.08 51.30
N ASN A 60 26.99 -3.05 50.96
CA ASN A 60 28.35 -2.94 51.49
C ASN A 60 28.26 -2.35 52.91
N PRO A 61 28.70 -3.08 53.96
CA PRO A 61 28.65 -2.58 55.33
C PRO A 61 29.57 -1.37 55.56
N ASN A 62 30.48 -1.07 54.63
CA ASN A 62 31.35 0.11 54.68
C ASN A 62 30.69 1.39 54.10
N ASN A 63 29.52 1.27 53.47
CA ASN A 63 28.79 2.41 52.94
C ASN A 63 27.78 2.95 53.97
N SER A 64 27.45 4.24 53.90
CA SER A 64 26.35 4.79 54.69
C SER A 64 25.02 4.15 54.26
N SER A 65 24.09 3.96 55.20
CA SER A 65 22.77 3.37 54.89
C SER A 65 22.04 4.15 53.80
N ALA A 66 22.12 5.49 53.84
CA ALA A 66 21.54 6.37 52.83
C ALA A 66 22.11 6.14 51.43
N TYR A 67 23.41 5.82 51.32
CA TYR A 67 24.03 5.52 50.03
C TYR A 67 23.61 4.14 49.49
N ASN A 68 23.46 3.14 50.37
CA ASN A 68 22.95 1.81 49.98
C ASN A 68 21.47 1.87 49.54
N GLU A 69 20.64 2.69 50.19
CA GLU A 69 19.26 2.96 49.75
C GLU A 69 19.22 3.63 48.37
N GLN A 70 20.09 4.61 48.13
CA GLN A 70 20.20 5.26 46.82
C GLN A 70 20.59 4.26 45.73
N LEU A 71 21.58 3.40 45.98
CA LEU A 71 21.98 2.34 45.04
C LEU A 71 20.83 1.38 44.70
N ARG A 72 19.98 1.07 45.67
CA ARG A 72 18.81 0.22 45.47
C ARG A 72 17.75 0.91 44.60
N GLN A 73 17.52 2.21 44.81
CA GLN A 73 16.65 3.00 43.94
C GLN A 73 17.19 3.08 42.51
N GLU A 74 18.49 3.36 42.36
CA GLU A 74 19.15 3.39 41.05
C GLU A 74 19.02 2.03 40.34
N TYR A 75 19.22 0.92 41.04
CA TYR A 75 19.02 -0.42 40.49
C TYR A 75 17.59 -0.66 40.00
N GLU A 76 16.56 -0.32 40.78
CA GLU A 76 15.16 -0.47 40.36
C GLU A 76 14.82 0.42 39.16
N THR A 77 15.37 1.65 39.12
CA THR A 77 15.20 2.51 37.94
C THR A 77 15.84 1.90 36.70
N LEU A 78 17.06 1.35 36.80
CA LEU A 78 17.74 0.69 35.69
C LEU A 78 16.99 -0.57 35.22
N LYS A 79 16.46 -1.35 36.15
CA LYS A 79 15.66 -2.54 35.84
C LYS A 79 14.38 -2.19 35.08
N SER A 80 13.66 -1.16 35.53
CA SER A 80 12.45 -0.69 34.85
C SER A 80 12.77 -0.13 33.45
N LEU A 81 13.87 0.60 33.31
CA LEU A 81 14.34 1.13 32.04
C LEU A 81 14.71 0.00 31.08
N ASN A 82 15.43 -1.02 31.55
CA ASN A 82 15.79 -2.17 30.73
C ASN A 82 14.54 -2.92 30.23
N SER A 83 13.58 -3.18 31.12
CA SER A 83 12.29 -3.79 30.73
C SER A 83 11.52 -2.96 29.69
N THR A 84 11.56 -1.63 29.82
CA THR A 84 10.94 -0.72 28.85
C THR A 84 11.65 -0.78 27.50
N LEU A 85 12.99 -0.82 27.49
CA LEU A 85 13.79 -0.97 26.26
C LEU A 85 13.54 -2.32 25.60
N GLU A 86 13.49 -3.42 26.35
CA GLU A 86 13.15 -4.75 25.83
C GLU A 86 11.77 -4.75 25.17
N THR A 87 10.78 -4.09 25.79
CA THR A 87 9.43 -3.94 25.21
C THR A 87 9.45 -3.15 23.90
N VAL A 88 10.23 -2.06 23.83
CA VAL A 88 10.37 -1.26 22.61
C VAL A 88 11.09 -2.05 21.51
N ILE A 89 12.14 -2.80 21.86
CA ILE A 89 12.86 -3.68 20.93
C ILE A 89 11.90 -4.73 20.37
N GLU A 90 11.11 -5.37 21.21
CA GLU A 90 10.16 -6.40 20.78
C GLU A 90 9.04 -5.82 19.91
N SER A 91 8.48 -4.66 20.30
CA SER A 91 7.50 -3.93 19.48
C SER A 91 8.07 -3.51 18.11
N THR A 92 9.32 -3.07 18.08
CA THR A 92 10.01 -2.69 16.84
C THR A 92 10.23 -3.90 15.94
N LYS A 93 10.64 -5.05 16.50
CA LYS A 93 10.75 -6.32 15.76
C LYS A 93 9.40 -6.76 15.21
N GLY A 94 8.35 -6.73 16.02
CA GLY A 94 6.99 -7.06 15.58
C GLY A 94 6.48 -6.14 14.47
N THR A 95 6.78 -4.84 14.56
CA THR A 95 6.44 -3.86 13.51
C THR A 95 7.21 -4.12 12.22
N SER A 96 8.50 -4.47 12.32
CA SER A 96 9.33 -4.82 11.16
C SER A 96 8.78 -6.04 10.40
N LEU A 97 8.34 -7.07 11.12
CA LEU A 97 7.68 -8.23 10.52
C LEU A 97 6.39 -7.84 9.79
N LYS A 98 5.53 -7.03 10.43
CA LYS A 98 4.30 -6.54 9.80
C LYS A 98 4.56 -5.69 8.55
N MET A 99 5.61 -4.88 8.55
CA MET A 99 6.03 -4.10 7.36
C MET A 99 6.49 -5.01 6.22
N LYS A 100 7.15 -6.13 6.54
CA LYS A 100 7.52 -7.13 5.54
C LYS A 100 6.28 -7.77 4.92
N ASP A 101 5.34 -8.22 5.74
CA ASP A 101 4.08 -8.83 5.26
C ASP A 101 3.28 -7.84 4.40
N PHE A 102 3.22 -6.57 4.83
CA PHE A 102 2.62 -5.50 4.03
C PHE A 102 3.34 -5.33 2.67
N GLY A 103 4.66 -5.32 2.66
CA GLY A 103 5.45 -5.22 1.42
C GLY A 103 5.18 -6.38 0.46
N ASP A 104 5.04 -7.60 0.97
CA ASP A 104 4.71 -8.76 0.14
C ASP A 104 3.26 -8.71 -0.37
N SER A 105 2.32 -8.20 0.41
CA SER A 105 0.94 -7.91 -0.04
C SER A 105 0.91 -6.87 -1.16
N VAL A 106 1.70 -5.79 -1.04
CA VAL A 106 1.82 -4.78 -2.10
C VAL A 106 2.38 -5.38 -3.40
N LYS A 107 3.35 -6.29 -3.32
CA LYS A 107 3.86 -7.01 -4.51
C LYS A 107 2.77 -7.87 -5.16
N GLN A 108 1.98 -8.58 -4.37
CA GLN A 108 0.85 -9.37 -4.89
C GLN A 108 -0.19 -8.49 -5.58
N ALA A 109 -0.52 -7.34 -4.98
CA ALA A 109 -1.42 -6.37 -5.60
C ALA A 109 -0.86 -5.82 -6.91
N SER A 110 0.44 -5.52 -6.97
CA SER A 110 1.10 -5.09 -8.22
C SER A 110 0.99 -6.17 -9.30
N HIS A 111 1.22 -7.44 -8.95
CA HIS A 111 1.09 -8.54 -9.90
C HIS A 111 -0.33 -8.68 -10.46
N LEU A 112 -1.35 -8.49 -9.61
CA LEU A 112 -2.74 -8.48 -10.04
C LEU A 112 -3.05 -7.31 -11.00
N LEU A 113 -2.46 -6.14 -10.76
CA LEU A 113 -2.58 -5.00 -11.69
C LEU A 113 -1.93 -5.30 -13.04
N ASP A 114 -0.76 -5.93 -13.06
CA ASP A 114 -0.10 -6.34 -14.31
C ASP A 114 -0.96 -7.36 -15.08
N MET A 115 -1.55 -8.33 -14.37
CA MET A 115 -2.51 -9.27 -14.96
C MET A 115 -3.71 -8.54 -15.54
N TRP A 116 -4.30 -7.60 -14.81
CA TRP A 116 -5.44 -6.82 -15.27
C TRP A 116 -5.11 -6.02 -16.54
N ILE A 117 -3.95 -5.37 -16.58
CA ILE A 117 -3.45 -4.67 -17.77
C ILE A 117 -3.32 -5.64 -18.95
N SER A 118 -2.80 -6.85 -18.72
CA SER A 118 -2.67 -7.85 -19.78
C SER A 118 -4.01 -8.32 -20.34
N VAL A 119 -5.01 -8.51 -19.47
CA VAL A 119 -6.38 -8.87 -19.85
C VAL A 119 -7.01 -7.74 -20.65
N GLN A 120 -6.84 -6.49 -20.20
CA GLN A 120 -7.37 -5.31 -20.89
C GLN A 120 -6.75 -5.15 -22.28
N LYS A 121 -5.44 -5.33 -22.40
CA LYS A 121 -4.74 -5.29 -23.69
C LYS A 121 -5.28 -6.36 -24.64
N ARG A 122 -5.39 -7.61 -24.17
CA ARG A 122 -5.92 -8.71 -24.98
C ARG A 122 -7.38 -8.49 -25.38
N ALA A 123 -8.20 -7.94 -24.48
CA ALA A 123 -9.57 -7.57 -24.80
C ALA A 123 -9.61 -6.53 -25.93
N GLN A 124 -8.79 -5.47 -25.83
CA GLN A 124 -8.69 -4.43 -26.85
C GLN A 124 -8.18 -4.95 -28.20
N ASP A 125 -7.21 -5.87 -28.19
CA ASP A 125 -6.73 -6.55 -29.40
C ASP A 125 -7.88 -7.34 -30.04
N THR A 126 -8.65 -8.08 -29.24
CA THR A 126 -9.81 -8.85 -29.71
C THR A 126 -10.89 -7.95 -30.31
N TYR A 127 -11.18 -6.82 -29.66
CA TYR A 127 -12.11 -5.81 -30.20
C TYR A 127 -11.62 -5.24 -31.54
N SER A 128 -10.33 -4.94 -31.65
CA SER A 128 -9.74 -4.40 -32.89
C SER A 128 -9.87 -5.40 -34.04
N VAL A 129 -9.58 -6.68 -33.79
CA VAL A 129 -9.74 -7.76 -34.78
C VAL A 129 -11.22 -7.93 -35.17
N MET A 130 -12.13 -7.89 -34.20
CA MET A 130 -13.57 -7.96 -34.50
C MET A 130 -14.05 -6.78 -35.34
N GLU A 131 -13.57 -5.57 -35.05
CA GLU A 131 -13.89 -4.38 -35.83
C GLU A 131 -13.34 -4.49 -37.26
N GLU A 132 -12.11 -4.97 -37.42
CA GLU A 132 -11.50 -5.20 -38.73
C GLU A 132 -12.24 -6.26 -39.54
N MET A 133 -12.58 -7.41 -38.94
CA MET A 133 -13.39 -8.45 -39.58
C MET A 133 -14.76 -7.92 -40.02
N SER A 134 -15.39 -7.07 -39.20
CA SER A 134 -16.66 -6.43 -39.53
C SER A 134 -16.53 -5.50 -40.74
N ARG A 135 -15.49 -4.66 -40.76
CA ARG A 135 -15.17 -3.78 -41.90
C ARG A 135 -14.83 -4.57 -43.17
N GLU A 136 -14.14 -5.69 -43.05
CA GLU A 136 -13.79 -6.54 -44.19
C GLU A 136 -15.01 -7.27 -44.75
N SER A 137 -15.90 -7.75 -43.88
CA SER A 137 -17.15 -8.39 -44.30
C SER A 137 -18.09 -7.45 -45.05
N THR A 138 -18.15 -6.17 -44.65
CA THR A 138 -18.97 -5.15 -45.32
C THR A 138 -18.40 -4.76 -46.69
N LYS A 139 -17.08 -4.60 -46.80
CA LYS A 139 -16.41 -4.37 -48.10
C LYS A 139 -16.62 -5.50 -49.10
N LYS A 140 -16.52 -6.76 -48.65
CA LYS A 140 -16.78 -7.93 -49.52
C LYS A 140 -18.22 -7.97 -50.02
N ARG A 141 -19.19 -7.57 -49.18
CA ARG A 141 -20.61 -7.51 -49.56
C ARG A 141 -20.90 -6.38 -50.57
N SER A 142 -20.28 -5.20 -50.42
CA SER A 142 -20.45 -4.11 -51.39
C SER A 142 -19.80 -4.45 -52.73
N ALA A 143 -18.58 -4.99 -52.73
CA ALA A 143 -17.90 -5.42 -53.96
C ALA A 143 -18.66 -6.50 -54.71
N ALA A 144 -19.25 -7.48 -54.00
CA ALA A 144 -20.08 -8.52 -54.61
C ALA A 144 -21.38 -7.97 -55.22
N HIS A 145 -21.96 -6.92 -54.63
CA HIS A 145 -23.15 -6.26 -55.15
C HIS A 145 -22.85 -5.46 -56.43
N ASP A 146 -21.75 -4.72 -56.44
CA ASP A 146 -21.32 -3.94 -57.62
C ASP A 146 -20.98 -4.85 -58.80
N ASN A 147 -20.28 -5.97 -58.54
CA ASN A 147 -19.94 -6.93 -59.60
C ASN A 147 -21.16 -7.64 -60.19
N ARG A 148 -22.24 -7.78 -59.41
CA ARG A 148 -23.51 -8.37 -59.90
C ARG A 148 -24.27 -7.39 -60.79
N ASN A 149 -24.21 -6.10 -60.47
CA ASN A 149 -24.83 -5.04 -61.27
C ASN A 149 -24.09 -4.80 -62.60
N THR A 150 -22.76 -4.86 -62.61
CA THR A 150 -21.98 -4.77 -63.85
C THR A 150 -22.20 -5.98 -64.77
N ALA A 151 -22.26 -7.19 -64.21
CA ALA A 151 -22.58 -8.40 -64.97
C ALA A 151 -23.99 -8.38 -65.57
N ASN A 152 -24.98 -7.88 -64.83
CA ASN A 152 -26.35 -7.75 -65.32
C ASN A 152 -26.53 -6.64 -66.37
N LYS A 153 -25.73 -5.57 -66.28
CA LYS A 153 -25.72 -4.50 -67.30
C LYS A 153 -25.13 -4.99 -68.62
N LYS A 154 -24.02 -5.73 -68.58
CA LYS A 154 -23.38 -6.29 -69.77
C LYS A 154 -24.29 -7.29 -70.52
N LYS A 155 -25.10 -8.05 -69.79
CA LYS A 155 -26.07 -9.01 -70.37
C LYS A 155 -27.32 -8.37 -71.00
N ARG A 156 -27.49 -7.04 -70.90
CA ARG A 156 -28.58 -6.28 -71.51
C ARG A 156 -28.14 -5.49 -72.74
N GLU A 157 -26.83 -5.45 -73.02
CA GLU A 157 -26.23 -4.74 -74.15
C GLU A 157 -25.79 -5.69 -75.28
N ASP A 158 -25.90 -7.01 -75.07
CA ASP A 158 -25.78 -8.09 -76.09
C ASP A 158 -27.17 -8.66 -76.43
#